data_AF-A0A1Q5CSR5-F1
#
_entry.id   AF-A0A1Q5CSR5-F1
#
_cell.length_a   1.000
_cell.length_b   1.000
_cell.length_c   1.000
_cell.angle_alpha   90.00
_cell.angle_beta   90.00
_cell.angle_gamma   90.00
#
_symmetry.space_group_name_H-M   'P 1'
#
loop_
_entity.id
_entity.type
_entity.pdbx_description
1 polymer ?
#
loop_
_entity_poly.entity_id
_entity_poly.type
_entity_poly.pdbx_seq_one_letter_code
_entity_poly.pdbx_strand_id
1 'polypeptide(L)'
;MPLAPAATMPARVADQVGDVLAAHNVPDLVILAEVDQMRQWRIAPTANRSVVGIMNEFVFLADTWRNAAKRCRTHYLRNLLTKVPKSAQPATPSRRRRPRRIRARAPT
;
A
#
# COMPACT_ATOMS: atom_id res chain seq x y z
N MET A 1 4.38 -1.02 1.90
CA MET A 1 3.07 -1.46 1.39
C MET A 1 3.31 -2.68 0.51
N PRO A 2 2.63 -3.81 0.76
CA PRO A 2 2.69 -4.97 -0.13
C PRO A 2 2.09 -4.60 -1.50
N LEU A 3 2.55 -5.28 -2.56
CA LEU A 3 1.88 -5.16 -3.85
C LEU A 3 0.45 -5.70 -3.75
N ALA A 4 -0.48 -5.04 -4.43
CA ALA A 4 -1.81 -5.62 -4.62
C ALA A 4 -1.66 -6.99 -5.31
N PRO A 5 -2.44 -8.01 -4.88
CA PRO A 5 -2.36 -9.35 -5.46
C PRO A 5 -2.48 -9.33 -6.98
N ALA A 6 -1.63 -10.07 -7.70
CA ALA A 6 -1.68 -10.12 -9.16
C ALA A 6 -3.05 -10.63 -9.67
N ALA A 7 -3.68 -11.54 -8.93
CA ALA A 7 -5.00 -12.08 -9.28
C ALA A 7 -6.11 -11.01 -9.41
N THR A 8 -6.00 -9.89 -8.68
CA THR A 8 -6.99 -8.79 -8.78
C THR A 8 -6.61 -7.76 -9.85
N MET A 9 -5.52 -7.98 -10.59
CA MET A 9 -4.98 -7.01 -11.55
C MET A 9 -5.92 -6.74 -12.73
N PRO A 10 -6.50 -7.76 -13.38
CA PRO A 10 -7.42 -7.51 -14.48
C PRO A 10 -8.65 -6.71 -14.06
N ALA A 11 -9.16 -6.91 -12.84
CA ALA A 11 -10.32 -6.19 -12.34
C ALA A 11 -10.01 -4.71 -12.04
N ARG A 12 -8.87 -4.41 -11.40
CA ARG A 12 -8.55 -3.03 -10.98
C ARG A 12 -7.94 -2.16 -12.08
N VAL A 13 -7.33 -2.76 -13.11
CA VAL A 13 -6.65 -1.97 -14.15
C VAL A 13 -7.62 -1.17 -14.99
N ALA A 14 -8.81 -1.73 -15.26
CA ALA A 14 -9.82 -1.07 -16.05
C ALA A 14 -10.25 0.24 -15.37
N ASP A 15 -10.54 0.19 -14.07
CA ASP A 15 -10.91 1.37 -13.29
C ASP A 15 -9.76 2.41 -13.29
N GLN A 16 -8.51 1.98 -13.12
CA GLN A 16 -7.35 2.89 -13.14
C GLN A 16 -7.13 3.54 -14.52
N VAL A 17 -7.39 2.81 -15.61
CA VAL A 17 -7.35 3.37 -16.96
C VAL A 17 -8.46 4.39 -17.14
N GLY A 18 -9.67 4.12 -16.63
CA GLY A 18 -10.77 5.08 -16.62
C GLY A 18 -10.39 6.41 -15.94
N ASP A 19 -9.77 6.34 -14.76
CA ASP A 19 -9.29 7.52 -14.03
C ASP A 19 -8.26 8.34 -14.84
N VAL A 20 -7.34 7.65 -15.53
CA VAL A 20 -6.32 8.31 -16.37
C VAL A 20 -6.96 8.97 -17.59
N LEU A 21 -7.91 8.30 -18.26
CA LEU A 21 -8.61 8.87 -19.41
C LEU A 21 -9.46 10.08 -19.01
N ALA A 22 -10.12 10.02 -17.85
CA ALA A 22 -10.85 11.16 -17.28
C ALA A 22 -9.92 12.34 -17.01
N ALA A 23 -8.73 12.09 -16.45
CA ALA A 23 -7.71 13.12 -16.24
C ALA A 23 -7.21 13.76 -17.56
N HIS A 24 -7.37 13.07 -18.68
CA HIS A 24 -7.05 13.57 -20.02
C HIS A 24 -8.28 14.17 -20.75
N ASN A 25 -9.41 14.37 -20.07
CA ASN A 25 -10.65 14.93 -20.62
C ASN A 25 -11.23 14.12 -21.79
N VAL A 26 -11.05 12.80 -21.77
CA VAL A 26 -11.72 11.90 -22.73
C VAL A 26 -13.23 11.89 -22.43
N PRO A 27 -14.11 11.90 -23.45
CA PRO A 27 -15.56 11.87 -23.21
C PRO A 27 -16.02 10.62 -22.43
N ASP A 28 -16.93 10.81 -21.47
CA ASP A 28 -17.40 9.75 -20.56
C ASP A 28 -17.93 8.51 -21.29
N LEU A 29 -18.62 8.68 -22.43
CA LEU A 29 -19.12 7.57 -23.23
C LEU A 29 -17.99 6.69 -23.78
N VAL A 30 -16.85 7.29 -24.14
CA VAL A 30 -15.67 6.57 -24.61
C VAL A 30 -15.01 5.84 -23.46
N ILE A 31 -14.91 6.48 -22.28
CA ILE A 31 -14.36 5.86 -21.07
C ILE A 31 -15.18 4.63 -20.67
N LEU A 32 -16.51 4.76 -20.62
CA LEU A 32 -17.42 3.66 -20.29
C LEU A 32 -17.25 2.48 -21.25
N ALA A 33 -17.22 2.74 -22.55
CA ALA A 33 -17.05 1.70 -23.56
C ALA A 33 -15.69 1.00 -23.45
N GLU A 34 -14.62 1.73 -23.14
CA GLU A 34 -13.28 1.17 -22.94
C GLU A 34 -13.21 0.30 -21.68
N VAL A 35 -13.70 0.81 -20.55
CA VAL A 35 -13.70 0.10 -19.27
C VAL A 35 -14.51 -1.19 -19.36
N ASP A 36 -15.68 -1.17 -20.00
CA ASP A 36 -16.52 -2.36 -20.19
C ASP A 36 -15.85 -3.41 -21.08
N GLN A 37 -15.13 -3.00 -22.13
CA GLN A 37 -14.35 -3.92 -22.95
C GLN A 37 -13.18 -4.52 -22.17
N MET A 38 -12.45 -3.72 -21.40
CA MET A 38 -11.33 -4.20 -20.58
C MET A 38 -11.74 -5.21 -19.49
N ARG A 39 -13.00 -5.17 -19.05
CA ARG A 39 -13.56 -6.16 -18.11
C ARG A 39 -13.72 -7.54 -18.72
N GLN A 40 -13.69 -7.66 -20.04
CA GLN A 40 -13.70 -8.94 -20.76
C GLN A 40 -12.27 -9.43 -20.99
N TRP A 41 -11.74 -10.21 -20.05
CA TRP A 41 -10.38 -10.75 -20.14
C TRP A 41 -10.35 -12.29 -20.08
N ARG A 42 -9.30 -12.87 -20.67
CA ARG A 42 -8.99 -14.30 -20.59
C ARG A 42 -7.53 -14.46 -20.17
N ILE A 43 -7.28 -15.34 -19.21
CA ILE A 43 -5.92 -15.65 -18.76
C ILE A 43 -5.56 -17.04 -19.26
N ALA A 44 -4.39 -17.14 -19.90
CA ALA A 44 -3.78 -18.41 -20.28
C ALA A 44 -2.28 -18.37 -19.94
N PRO A 45 -1.68 -19.51 -19.60
CA PRO A 45 -0.23 -19.61 -19.48
C PRO A 45 0.47 -19.22 -20.79
N THR A 46 1.62 -18.56 -20.70
CA THR A 46 2.47 -18.28 -21.85
C THR A 46 3.65 -19.24 -21.88
N ALA A 47 3.90 -19.86 -23.05
CA ALA A 47 5.11 -20.65 -23.29
C ALA A 47 6.29 -19.78 -23.75
N ASN A 48 6.08 -18.47 -23.96
CA ASN A 48 7.13 -17.56 -24.42
C ASN A 48 8.07 -17.20 -23.27
N ARG A 49 9.19 -17.93 -23.18
CA ARG A 49 10.24 -17.71 -22.17
C ARG A 49 10.85 -16.31 -22.18
N SER A 50 10.84 -15.60 -23.31
CA SER A 50 11.34 -14.23 -23.39
C SER A 50 10.41 -13.27 -22.66
N VAL A 51 9.10 -13.42 -22.83
CA VAL A 51 8.09 -12.64 -22.10
C VAL A 51 8.18 -12.90 -20.61
N VAL A 52 8.29 -14.17 -20.21
CA VAL A 52 8.48 -14.55 -18.80
C VAL A 52 9.75 -13.92 -18.23
N GLY A 53 10.85 -13.95 -18.98
CA GLY A 53 12.12 -13.33 -18.58
C GLY A 53 11.99 -11.81 -18.36
N ILE A 54 11.38 -11.10 -19.31
CA ILE A 54 11.15 -9.64 -19.20
C ILE A 54 10.27 -9.31 -17.99
N MET A 55 9.21 -10.08 -17.75
CA MET A 55 8.33 -9.86 -16.59
C MET A 55 9.05 -10.09 -15.27
N ASN A 56 9.95 -11.05 -15.20
CA ASN A 56 10.77 -11.29 -14.01
C ASN A 56 11.73 -10.12 -13.74
N GLU A 57 12.44 -9.63 -14.76
CA GLU A 57 13.33 -8.48 -14.63
C GLU A 57 12.57 -7.20 -14.24
N PHE A 58 11.38 -7.00 -14.81
CA PHE A 58 10.53 -5.88 -14.42
C PHE A 58 10.18 -5.92 -12.91
N VAL A 59 9.82 -7.09 -12.37
CA VAL A 59 9.54 -7.26 -10.94
C VAL A 59 10.78 -6.93 -10.10
N PHE A 60 11.95 -7.43 -10.51
CA PHE A 60 13.23 -7.14 -9.85
C PHE A 60 13.51 -5.63 -9.82
N LEU A 61 13.42 -4.94 -10.97
CA LEU A 61 13.62 -3.50 -11.08
C LEU A 61 12.60 -2.71 -10.24
N ALA A 62 11.33 -3.10 -10.27
CA ALA A 62 10.30 -2.44 -9.48
C ALA A 62 10.58 -2.56 -7.97
N ASP A 63 11.08 -3.70 -7.50
CA ASP A 63 11.44 -3.88 -6.10
C ASP A 63 12.67 -3.09 -5.67
N THR A 64 13.69 -2.99 -6.52
CA THR A 64 14.85 -2.13 -6.24
C THR A 64 14.42 -0.66 -6.08
N TRP A 65 13.56 -0.17 -6.96
CA TRP A 65 13.00 1.19 -6.91
C TRP A 65 12.17 1.43 -5.65
N ARG A 66 11.25 0.53 -5.32
CA ARG A 66 10.43 0.63 -4.09
C ARG A 66 11.29 0.62 -2.85
N ASN A 67 12.33 -0.21 -2.81
CA ASN A 67 13.24 -0.29 -1.67
C ASN A 67 14.10 0.98 -1.54
N ALA A 68 14.53 1.58 -2.65
CA ALA A 68 15.17 2.90 -2.65
C ALA A 68 14.23 3.98 -2.10
N ALA A 69 12.98 4.03 -2.57
CA ALA A 69 11.97 4.97 -2.08
C ALA A 69 11.68 4.79 -0.59
N LYS A 70 11.58 3.54 -0.10
CA LYS A 70 11.44 3.24 1.34
C LYS A 70 12.62 3.77 2.14
N ARG A 71 13.86 3.52 1.70
CA ARG A 71 15.08 4.00 2.40
C ARG A 71 15.08 5.53 2.50
N CYS A 72 14.79 6.22 1.39
CA CYS A 72 14.71 7.68 1.36
C CYS A 72 13.60 8.20 2.30
N ARG A 73 12.39 7.61 2.24
CA ARG A 73 11.27 7.99 3.10
C ARG A 73 11.57 7.77 4.58
N THR A 74 12.16 6.63 4.95
CA THR A 74 12.53 6.34 6.35
C THR A 74 13.58 7.33 6.85
N HIS A 75 14.57 7.68 6.02
CA HIS A 75 15.57 8.69 6.38
C HIS A 75 14.95 10.08 6.56
N TYR A 76 14.07 10.48 5.65
CA TYR A 76 13.34 11.76 5.73
C TYR A 76 12.45 11.84 6.97
N LEU A 77 11.65 10.80 7.25
CA LEU A 77 10.81 10.74 8.46
C LEU A 77 11.64 10.72 9.74
N ARG A 78 12.77 9.99 9.77
CA ARG A 78 13.67 9.98 10.93
C ARG A 78 14.26 11.37 11.19
N ASN A 79 14.71 12.08 10.16
CA ASN A 79 15.24 13.43 10.28
C ASN A 79 14.18 14.49 10.63
N LEU A 80 12.92 14.28 10.21
CA LEU A 80 11.80 15.11 10.67
C LEU A 80 11.51 14.86 12.14
N LEU A 81 11.50 13.60 12.59
CA LEU A 81 11.23 13.24 13.98
C LEU A 81 12.35 13.67 14.94
N THR A 82 13.61 13.71 14.49
CA THR A 82 14.71 14.27 15.30
C THR A 82 14.67 15.79 15.41
N LYS A 83 13.95 16.48 14.51
CA LYS A 83 13.73 17.93 14.54
C LYS A 83 12.49 18.36 15.32
N VAL A 84 11.65 17.42 15.77
CA VAL A 84 10.52 17.73 16.67
C VAL A 84 11.10 18.02 18.08
N PRO A 85 10.92 19.23 18.62
CA PRO A 85 11.36 19.52 19.98
C PRO A 85 10.58 18.66 20.97
N LYS A 86 11.25 18.16 22.02
CA LYS A 86 10.66 17.30 23.05
C LYS A 86 9.41 17.91 23.72
N SER A 87 9.26 19.23 23.67
CA SER A 87 8.09 19.99 24.16
C SER A 87 6.82 19.82 23.32
N ALA A 88 6.92 19.33 22.07
CA ALA A 88 5.79 19.08 21.18
C ALA A 88 5.31 17.61 21.22
N GLN A 89 5.90 16.76 22.06
CA GLN A 89 5.44 15.38 22.23
C GLN A 89 4.17 15.38 23.10
N PRO A 90 3.07 14.75 22.66
CA PRO A 90 1.86 14.66 23.46
C PRO A 90 2.18 13.93 24.77
N ALA A 91 1.78 14.53 25.89
CA ALA A 91 2.03 14.01 27.22
C ALA A 91 1.58 12.53 27.28
N THR A 92 2.54 11.64 27.50
CA THR A 92 2.24 10.22 27.71
C THR A 92 1.45 10.15 29.01
N PRO A 93 0.18 9.70 29.00
CA PRO A 93 -0.58 9.63 30.25
C PRO A 93 0.13 8.62 31.14
N SER A 94 0.69 9.12 32.23
CA SER A 94 1.32 8.29 33.24
C SER A 94 0.28 7.26 33.69
N ARG A 95 0.65 5.98 33.50
CA ARG A 95 -0.19 4.84 33.78
C ARG A 95 -0.64 4.95 35.25
N ARG A 96 -1.88 5.41 35.49
CA ARG A 96 -2.46 5.49 36.84
C ARG A 96 -2.28 4.13 37.51
N ARG A 97 -1.42 4.06 38.53
CA ARG A 97 -1.26 2.87 39.35
C ARG A 97 -2.64 2.54 39.92
N ARG A 98 -3.21 1.39 39.51
CA ARG A 98 -4.43 0.86 40.11
C ARG A 98 -4.15 0.63 41.61
N PRO A 99 -5.03 1.04 42.53
CA PRO A 99 -4.85 0.73 43.94
C PRO A 99 -4.95 -0.79 44.12
N ARG A 100 -4.00 -1.36 44.87
CA ARG A 100 -4.01 -2.77 45.27
C ARG A 100 -5.28 -3.03 46.09
N ARG A 101 -6.19 -3.85 45.56
CA ARG A 101 -7.29 -4.42 46.35
C ARG A 101 -6.67 -5.35 47.41
N ILE A 102 -6.68 -4.91 48.66
CA ILE A 102 -6.38 -5.76 49.81
C ILE A 102 -7.55 -6.75 49.93
N ARG A 103 -7.31 -8.04 49.66
CA ARG A 103 -8.27 -9.09 50.01
C ARG A 103 -8.16 -9.32 51.52
N ALA A 104 -9.19 -8.93 52.26
CA ALA A 104 -9.40 -9.39 53.62
C ALA A 104 -9.60 -10.92 53.60
N ARG A 105 -8.80 -11.63 54.39
CA ARG A 105 -8.95 -13.06 54.68
C ARG A 105 -9.60 -13.13 56.06
N ALA A 106 -10.87 -13.52 56.13
CA ALA A 106 -11.54 -13.82 57.39
C ALA A 106 -11.32 -15.30 57.77
N PRO A 107 -11.39 -15.66 59.06
CA PRO A 107 -10.69 -16.82 59.61
C PRO A 107 -11.56 -18.07 59.81
N THR A 108 -10.83 -19.17 60.06
CA THR A 108 -11.17 -20.53 60.54
C THR A 108 -12.04 -21.39 59.65
#